data_AF-A0A2G9ZBK9-F1
#
_entry.id   AF-A0A2G9ZBK9-F1
#
_cell.length_a   1.000
_cell.length_b   1.000
_cell.length_c   1.000
_cell.angle_alpha   90.00
_cell.angle_beta   90.00
_cell.angle_gamma   90.00
#
_symmetry.space_group_name_H-M   'P 1'
#
loop_
_entity.id
_entity.type
_entity.pdbx_description
1 polymer ?
#
loop_
_entity_poly.entity_id
_entity_poly.type
_entity_poly.pdbx_seq_one_letter_code
_entity_poly.pdbx_strand_id
1 'polypeptide(L)' 'MSGNNKENLALTPIFIEIGWRISLPLALMVIAGNWIDTKLQTKPTFIFVGIFLSLFMSSYSIYRMIKKFTKED' A
#
# COMPACT_ATOMS: atom_id res chain seq x y z
N MET A 1 -33.62 -0.97 -15.50
CA MET A 1 -32.70 0.08 -15.01
C MET A 1 -31.30 -0.25 -15.50
N SER A 2 -30.88 0.36 -16.62
CA SER A 2 -29.54 0.20 -17.21
C SER A 2 -28.62 1.26 -16.59
N GLY A 3 -28.05 0.95 -15.43
CA GLY A 3 -27.12 1.83 -14.72
C GLY A 3 -25.69 1.66 -15.26
N ASN A 4 -25.29 2.60 -16.14
CA ASN A 4 -23.94 3.01 -16.54
C ASN A 4 -22.73 2.07 -16.29
N ASN A 5 -22.36 1.27 -17.30
CA ASN A 5 -21.03 0.63 -17.43
C ASN A 5 -19.83 1.59 -17.27
N LYS A 6 -20.04 2.90 -17.52
CA LYS A 6 -19.00 3.94 -17.47
C LYS A 6 -18.55 4.27 -16.04
N GLU A 7 -19.44 4.10 -15.06
CA GLU A 7 -19.13 4.36 -13.64
C GLU A 7 -18.28 3.21 -13.07
N ASN A 8 -18.64 1.96 -13.39
CA ASN A 8 -17.83 0.79 -13.03
C ASN A 8 -16.43 0.85 -13.65
N LEU A 9 -16.29 1.37 -14.87
CA LEU A 9 -15.00 1.57 -15.55
C LEU A 9 -14.12 2.65 -14.88
N ALA A 10 -14.71 3.65 -14.24
CA ALA A 10 -13.98 4.71 -13.55
C ALA A 10 -13.47 4.29 -12.16
N LEU A 11 -14.11 3.31 -11.52
CA LEU A 11 -13.73 2.81 -10.20
C LEU A 11 -12.55 1.82 -10.27
N THR A 12 -12.45 1.02 -11.33
CA THR A 12 -11.36 0.05 -11.55
C THR A 12 -9.95 0.63 -11.38
N PRO A 13 -9.58 1.76 -12.04
CA PRO A 13 -8.24 2.32 -11.91
C PRO A 13 -7.92 2.81 -10.49
N ILE A 14 -8.93 3.30 -9.76
CA ILE A 14 -8.76 3.79 -8.38
C ILE A 14 -8.39 2.63 -7.45
N PHE A 15 -9.08 1.49 -7.56
CA PHE A 15 -8.76 0.31 -6.76
C PHE A 15 -7.37 -0.25 -7.05
N ILE A 16 -6.96 -0.23 -8.32
CA ILE A 16 -5.61 -0.64 -8.74
C ILE A 16 -4.54 0.28 -8.15
N GLU A 17 -4.77 1.60 -8.18
CA GLU A 17 -3.85 2.56 -7.60
C GLU A 17 -3.69 2.37 -6.09
N ILE A 18 -4.80 2.18 -5.37
CA ILE A 18 -4.80 1.89 -3.93
C ILE A 18 -4.06 0.56 -3.66
N GLY A 19 -4.37 -0.49 -4.42
CA GLY A 19 -3.73 -1.79 -4.30
C GLY A 19 -2.21 -1.71 -4.48
N TRP A 20 -1.74 -0.94 -5.46
CA TRP A 20 -0.31 -0.72 -5.69
C TRP A 20 0.35 0.07 -4.55
N ARG A 21 -0.32 1.11 -4.05
CA ARG A 21 0.17 1.94 -2.93
C ARG A 21 0.35 1.17 -1.62
N ILE A 22 -0.38 0.09 -1.42
CA ILE A 22 -0.24 -0.79 -0.24
C ILE A 22 0.75 -1.93 -0.52
N SER A 23 0.59 -2.59 -1.66
CA SER A 23 1.35 -3.82 -1.97
C SER A 23 2.82 -3.54 -2.22
N LEU A 24 3.15 -2.40 -2.86
CA LEU A 24 4.54 -2.07 -3.17
C LEU A 24 5.38 -1.82 -1.90
N PRO A 25 4.99 -0.96 -0.95
CA PRO A 25 5.72 -0.81 0.31
C PRO A 25 5.81 -2.09 1.12
N LEU A 26 4.72 -2.87 1.18
CA LEU A 26 4.68 -4.13 1.92
C LEU A 26 5.68 -5.13 1.33
N ALA A 27 5.65 -5.35 0.02
CA ALA A 27 6.57 -6.27 -0.66
C ALA A 27 8.03 -5.84 -0.46
N LEU A 28 8.32 -4.55 -0.63
CA LEU A 28 9.67 -4.01 -0.42
C LEU A 28 10.16 -4.23 1.02
N MET A 29 9.32 -3.92 2.01
CA MET A 29 9.67 -4.08 3.42
C MET A 29 9.84 -5.54 3.83
N VAL A 30 9.01 -6.45 3.31
CA VAL A 30 9.13 -7.89 3.59
C VAL A 30 10.41 -8.46 2.96
N ILE A 31 10.73 -8.11 1.71
CA ILE A 31 11.96 -8.55 1.05
C ILE A 31 13.19 -8.01 1.79
N ALA A 32 13.19 -6.73 2.14
CA ALA A 32 14.27 -6.11 2.90
C ALA A 32 14.41 -6.74 4.29
N GLY A 33 13.30 -6.93 5.00
CA GLY A 33 13.27 -7.56 6.32
C GLY A 33 13.79 -9.00 6.28
N ASN A 34 13.39 -9.78 5.28
CA ASN A 34 13.87 -11.15 5.10
C ASN A 34 15.38 -11.21 4.81
N TRP A 35 15.89 -10.28 4.01
CA TRP A 35 17.32 -10.20 3.71
C TRP A 35 18.14 -9.86 4.97
N ILE A 36 17.67 -8.90 5.77
CA ILE A 36 18.30 -8.54 7.05
C ILE A 36 18.24 -9.70 8.04
N ASP A 37 17.06 -10.30 8.20
CA ASP A 37 16.85 -11.43 9.08
C ASP A 37 17.73 -12.64 8.71
N THR A 38 17.99 -12.86 7.42
CA THR A 38 18.90 -13.92 6.95
C THR A 38 20.34 -13.64 7.34
N LYS A 39 20.78 -12.38 7.27
CA LYS A 39 22.14 -11.98 7.63
C LYS A 39 22.38 -12.00 9.14
N LEU A 40 21.38 -11.60 9.93
CA LEU A 40 21.49 -11.49 11.39
C LEU A 40 21.03 -12.75 12.13
N GLN A 41 20.52 -13.76 11.42
CA GLN A 41 19.89 -14.97 11.98
C GLN A 41 18.72 -14.66 12.93
N THR A 42 18.07 -13.49 12.76
CA THR A 42 16.97 -13.00 13.59
C THR A 42 15.58 -13.33 13.02
N LYS A 43 15.50 -14.25 12.05
CA LYS A 43 14.23 -14.62 11.40
C LYS A 43 13.15 -14.99 12.43
N PRO A 44 11.94 -14.41 12.36
CA PRO A 44 11.40 -13.46 11.38
C PRO A 44 11.14 -12.05 11.97
N THR A 45 12.07 -11.51 12.76
CA THR A 45 11.83 -10.28 13.52
C THR A 45 11.72 -9.04 12.63
N PHE A 46 12.67 -8.84 11.70
CA PHE A 46 12.67 -7.66 10.83
C PHE A 46 11.55 -7.69 9.80
N ILE A 47 11.06 -8.87 9.42
CA ILE A 47 9.84 -9.00 8.61
C ILE A 47 8.64 -8.38 9.35
N PHE A 48 8.42 -8.71 10.63
CA PHE A 48 7.31 -8.13 11.40
C PHE A 48 7.43 -6.61 11.52
N VAL A 49 8.63 -6.11 11.84
CA VAL A 49 8.90 -4.66 11.87
C VAL A 49 8.60 -4.02 10.52
N GLY A 50 9.04 -4.64 9.43
CA GLY A 50 8.78 -4.20 8.06
C GLY A 50 7.27 -4.14 7.74
N ILE A 51 6.50 -5.13 8.16
CA ILE A 51 5.04 -5.14 7.97
C ILE A 51 4.40 -3.95 8.70
N PHE A 52 4.74 -3.71 9.98
CA PHE A 52 4.21 -2.56 10.73
C PHE A 52 4.62 -1.23 10.09
N LEU A 53 5.88 -1.07 9.69
CA LEU A 53 6.34 0.12 8.96
C LEU A 53 5.55 0.32 7.66
N SER A 54 5.36 -0.74 6.88
CA SER A 54 4.61 -0.69 5.63
C SER A 54 3.16 -0.29 5.85
N LEU A 55 2.54 -0.71 6.96
CA LEU A 55 1.18 -0.34 7.32
C LEU A 55 1.08 1.17 7.55
N PHE A 56 1.93 1.75 8.40
CA PHE A 56 1.94 3.19 8.63
C PHE A 56 2.24 3.99 7.36
N MET A 57 3.19 3.53 6.56
CA MET A 57 3.60 4.21 5.33
C MET A 57 2.50 4.18 4.27
N SER A 58 1.80 3.03 4.14
CA SER A 58 0.66 2.88 3.23
C SER A 58 -0.53 3.73 3.70
N SER A 59 -0.86 3.70 4.99
CA SER A 59 -1.91 4.54 5.57
C SER A 59 -1.63 6.03 5.34
N TYR A 60 -0.38 6.48 5.54
CA TYR A 60 0.00 7.86 5.28
C TYR A 60 -0.09 8.23 3.79
N SER A 61 0.32 7.33 2.88
CA SER A 61 0.20 7.53 1.43
C SER A 61 -1.25 7.70 1.00
N ILE A 62 -2.15 6.84 1.50
CA ILE A 62 -3.59 6.92 1.23
C ILE A 62 -4.17 8.20 1.81
N TYR A 63 -3.85 8.55 3.07
CA TYR A 63 -4.29 9.79 3.69
C TYR A 63 -3.88 11.02 2.86
N ARG A 64 -2.63 11.06 2.39
CA ARG A 64 -2.15 12.14 1.52
C ARG A 64 -2.88 12.18 0.18
N MET A 65 -3.21 11.02 -0.40
CA MET A 65 -3.96 10.92 -1.65
C MET A 65 -5.36 11.52 -1.47
N ILE A 66 -6.10 11.08 -0.45
CA ILE A 66 -7.44 11.61 -0.13
C ILE A 66 -7.36 13.11 0.14
N LYS A 67 -6.43 13.55 0.98
CA LYS A 67 -6.24 14.98 1.27
C LYS A 67 -5.96 15.80 0.02
N LYS A 68 -5.22 15.27 -0.95
CA LYS A 68 -4.98 15.97 -2.22
C LYS A 68 -6.28 16.15 -3.01
N PHE A 69 -7.09 15.09 -3.12
CA PHE A 69 -8.40 15.15 -3.78
C PHE A 69 -9.40 16.08 -3.06
N THR A 70 -9.34 16.19 -1.73
CA THR A 70 -10.23 17.06 -0.95
C THR A 70 -9.75 18.51 -0.88
N LYS A 71 -8.50 18.82 -1.22
CA LYS A 71 -7.90 20.16 -1.07
C LYS A 71 -7.75 20.90 -2.41
N GLU A 72 -8.46 20.45 -3.45
CA GLU A 72 -8.54 21.10 -4.77
C GLU A 72 -9.72 22.09 -4.89
N ASP A 73 -10.23 22.62 -3.77
CA ASP A 73 -11.17 23.75 -3.70
C ASP A 73 -10.48 25.03 -3.20
#